data_AF-A0A183HQF3-F1
#
_entry.id   AF-A0A183HQF3-F1
#
_cell.length_a   1.000
_cell.length_b   1.000
_cell.length_c   1.000
_cell.angle_alpha   90.00
_cell.angle_beta   90.00
_cell.angle_gamma   90.00
#
_symmetry.space_group_name_H-M   'P 1'
#
loop_
_entity.id
_entity.type
_entity.pdbx_description
1 polymer ?
#
loop_
_entity_poly.entity_id
_entity_poly.type
_entity_poly.pdbx_seq_one_letter_code
_entity_poly.pdbx_strand_id
1 'polypeptide(L)'
;MGNILYNLMPDMISRLSSSESLTIDDFIKIMKLLLAFIKKDKQADSLLEKLIQRMQGVINKDGLFDTRLAECLSYCISFLPLSEKSFRFMAESLPSYSNLLVLECVFTNLQSAVLHFKKYSVRNTELKGEVDDFLDSLTKMHHDKQEHEGIANRGLIHRVRLSYFIFILADYL
;
A
#
# COMPACT_ATOMS: atom_id res chain seq x y z
N MET A 1 16.35 13.44 23.78
CA MET A 1 16.91 12.43 22.86
C MET A 1 15.76 11.77 22.11
N GLY A 2 15.72 11.89 20.77
CA GLY A 2 14.73 11.22 19.94
C GLY A 2 15.01 9.71 19.92
N ASN A 3 13.99 8.89 20.18
CA ASN A 3 14.12 7.44 20.16
C ASN A 3 14.71 6.96 18.82
N ILE A 4 15.92 6.40 18.81
CA ILE A 4 16.63 6.01 17.57
C ILE A 4 15.79 5.05 16.71
N LEU A 5 14.91 4.26 17.35
CA LEU A 5 14.10 3.24 16.70
C LEU A 5 13.27 3.78 15.52
N TYR A 6 12.51 4.87 15.67
CA TYR A 6 11.63 5.36 14.59
C TYR A 6 12.40 5.88 13.37
N ASN A 7 13.64 6.35 13.56
CA ASN A 7 14.49 6.80 12.46
C ASN A 7 15.05 5.61 11.66
N LEU A 8 15.22 4.45 12.31
CA LEU A 8 15.71 3.23 11.67
C LEU A 8 14.59 2.41 11.02
N MET A 9 13.32 2.67 11.33
CA MET A 9 12.18 1.89 10.83
C MET A 9 12.15 1.76 9.30
N PRO A 10 12.35 2.82 8.49
CA PRO A 10 12.35 2.67 7.03
C PRO A 10 13.40 1.66 6.55
N ASP A 11 14.60 1.69 7.12
CA ASP A 11 15.69 0.78 6.76
C ASP A 11 15.43 -0.64 7.26
N MET A 12 14.86 -0.79 8.46
CA MET A 12 14.46 -2.09 9.00
C MET A 12 13.39 -2.73 8.12
N ILE A 13 12.36 -1.97 7.73
CA ILE A 13 11.31 -2.46 6.82
C ILE A 13 11.94 -2.97 5.53
N SER A 14 12.85 -2.19 4.95
CA SER A 14 13.50 -2.54 3.67
C SER A 14 14.33 -3.82 3.75
N ARG A 15 15.12 -3.97 4.81
CA ARG A 15 15.95 -5.17 5.00
C ARG A 15 15.11 -6.42 5.27
N LEU A 16 14.04 -6.27 6.07
CA LEU A 16 13.16 -7.39 6.39
C LEU A 16 12.28 -7.77 5.19
N SER A 17 11.82 -6.79 4.40
CA SER A 17 11.03 -7.04 3.20
C SER A 17 11.86 -7.68 2.09
N SER A 18 13.17 -7.41 1.98
CA SER A 18 14.05 -8.03 1.00
C SER A 18 14.65 -9.38 1.45
N SER A 19 14.34 -9.85 2.66
CA SER A 19 14.88 -11.11 3.19
C SER A 19 14.10 -12.31 2.65
N GLU A 20 14.78 -13.18 1.91
CA GLU A 20 14.21 -14.43 1.39
C GLU A 20 13.90 -15.46 2.49
N SER A 21 14.60 -15.37 3.63
CA SER A 21 14.41 -16.28 4.77
C SER A 21 13.24 -15.91 5.67
N LEU A 22 12.57 -14.77 5.43
CA LEU A 22 11.43 -14.33 6.21
C LEU A 22 10.15 -14.46 5.39
N THR A 23 9.10 -14.97 6.03
CA THR A 23 7.74 -14.89 5.48
C THR A 23 7.12 -13.51 5.77
N ILE A 24 6.01 -13.19 5.09
CA ILE A 24 5.24 -11.98 5.42
C ILE A 24 4.68 -12.03 6.85
N ASP A 25 4.32 -13.22 7.34
CA ASP A 25 3.83 -13.40 8.71
C ASP A 25 4.92 -13.13 9.75
N ASP A 26 6.17 -13.53 9.47
CA ASP A 26 7.31 -13.24 10.34
C ASP A 26 7.60 -11.74 10.36
N PHE A 27 7.56 -11.08 9.19
CA PHE A 27 7.64 -9.62 9.10
C PHE A 27 6.56 -8.96 9.96
N ILE A 28 5.30 -9.37 9.80
CA ILE A 28 4.15 -8.84 10.54
C ILE A 28 4.38 -8.98 12.05
N LYS A 29 4.79 -10.15 12.54
CA LYS A 29 5.06 -10.38 13.98
C LYS A 29 6.16 -9.45 14.49
N ILE A 30 7.26 -9.33 13.77
CA ILE A 30 8.38 -8.44 14.14
C ILE A 30 7.91 -6.99 14.17
N MET A 31 7.23 -6.53 13.11
CA MET A 31 6.79 -5.14 13.01
C MET A 31 5.72 -4.76 14.04
N LYS A 32 4.82 -5.69 14.43
CA LYS A 32 3.88 -5.44 15.56
C LYS A 32 4.64 -5.09 16.83
N LEU A 33 5.69 -5.85 17.16
CA LEU A 33 6.50 -5.60 18.36
C LEU A 33 7.21 -4.25 18.29
N LEU A 34 7.79 -3.91 17.13
CA LEU A 34 8.55 -2.67 16.96
C LEU A 34 7.65 -1.42 16.92
N LEU A 35 6.51 -1.50 16.23
CA LEU A 35 5.57 -0.38 16.09
C LEU A 35 4.87 -0.05 17.41
N ALA A 36 4.73 -1.01 18.33
CA ALA A 36 4.17 -0.77 19.67
C ALA A 36 4.98 0.26 20.50
N PHE A 37 6.24 0.52 20.13
CA PHE A 37 7.06 1.56 20.77
C PHE A 37 6.83 2.96 20.21
N ILE A 38 6.09 3.11 19.11
CA ILE A 38 5.72 4.39 18.51
C ILE A 38 4.52 4.97 19.27
N LYS A 39 4.81 5.80 20.28
CA LYS A 39 3.79 6.37 21.19
C LYS A 39 3.53 7.86 21.00
N LYS A 40 4.37 8.56 20.23
CA LYS A 40 4.29 10.03 20.09
C LYS A 40 3.78 10.39 18.70
N ASP A 41 2.77 11.23 18.64
CA ASP A 41 2.11 11.68 17.39
C ASP A 41 3.13 12.20 16.37
N LYS A 42 4.08 13.04 16.79
CA LYS A 42 5.14 13.56 15.90
C LYS A 42 6.02 12.46 15.27
N GLN A 43 6.27 11.36 16.00
CA GLN A 43 7.04 10.24 15.48
C GLN A 43 6.21 9.40 14.51
N ALA A 44 4.92 9.19 14.82
CA ALA A 44 3.99 8.49 13.94
C ALA A 44 3.80 9.26 12.62
N ASP A 45 3.54 10.57 12.68
CA ASP A 45 3.41 11.44 11.51
C ASP A 45 4.66 11.37 10.62
N SER A 46 5.85 11.57 11.21
CA SER A 46 7.10 11.55 10.45
C SER A 46 7.41 10.19 9.85
N LEU A 47 7.06 9.10 10.54
CA LEU A 47 7.23 7.76 10.01
C LEU A 47 6.25 7.53 8.85
N LEU A 48 4.98 7.90 9.01
CA LEU A 48 3.97 7.78 7.96
C LEU A 48 4.38 8.52 6.70
N GLU A 49 4.81 9.79 6.82
CA GLU A 49 5.27 10.60 5.68
C GLU A 49 6.38 9.87 4.91
N LYS A 50 7.37 9.30 5.62
CA LYS A 50 8.47 8.53 5.02
C LYS A 50 7.99 7.23 4.36
N LEU A 51 7.04 6.52 4.95
CA LEU A 51 6.52 5.26 4.39
C LEU A 51 5.70 5.53 3.12
N ILE A 52 4.86 6.57 3.11
CA ILE A 52 4.11 7.00 1.93
C ILE A 52 5.06 7.42 0.80
N GLN A 53 6.09 8.22 1.10
CA GLN A 53 7.13 8.56 0.12
C GLN A 53 7.83 7.31 -0.43
N ARG A 54 8.08 6.31 0.41
CA ARG A 54 8.70 5.06 -0.04
C ARG A 54 7.77 4.21 -0.91
N MET A 55 6.46 4.21 -0.63
CA MET A 55 5.46 3.57 -1.49
C MET A 55 5.49 4.14 -2.92
N GLN A 56 5.72 5.44 -3.09
CA GLN A 56 5.83 6.08 -4.42
C GLN A 56 6.97 5.49 -5.27
N GLY A 57 8.04 5.01 -4.61
CA GLY A 57 9.20 4.40 -5.26
C GLY A 57 9.14 2.88 -5.43
N VAL A 58 8.02 2.23 -5.08
CA VAL A 58 7.86 0.76 -5.20
C VAL A 58 7.73 0.30 -6.65
N ILE A 59 7.33 1.20 -7.54
CA ILE A 59 7.26 0.94 -8.98
C ILE A 59 8.67 1.03 -9.55
N ASN A 60 9.18 -0.06 -10.11
CA ASN A 60 10.46 -0.05 -10.80
C ASN A 60 10.31 0.56 -12.22
N LYS A 61 11.44 0.78 -12.90
CA LYS A 61 11.48 1.43 -14.22
C LYS A 61 10.75 0.64 -15.32
N ASP A 62 10.53 -0.66 -15.09
CA ASP A 62 9.85 -1.56 -16.01
C ASP A 62 8.34 -1.64 -15.75
N GLY A 63 7.83 -0.85 -14.79
CA GLY A 63 6.42 -0.82 -14.41
C GLY A 63 5.99 -1.99 -13.51
N LEU A 64 6.95 -2.79 -13.01
CA LEU A 64 6.69 -3.85 -12.05
C LEU A 64 6.72 -3.30 -10.62
N PHE A 65 5.80 -3.79 -9.80
CA PHE A 65 5.73 -3.45 -8.37
C PHE A 65 6.58 -4.44 -7.57
N ASP A 66 7.37 -3.95 -6.61
CA ASP A 66 7.78 -4.78 -5.49
C ASP A 66 6.56 -4.99 -4.57
N THR A 67 5.73 -6.00 -4.91
CA THR A 67 4.48 -6.29 -4.22
C THR A 67 4.68 -6.60 -2.74
N ARG A 68 5.78 -7.28 -2.40
CA ARG A 68 6.15 -7.61 -1.03
C ARG A 68 6.49 -6.35 -0.23
N LEU A 69 7.29 -5.45 -0.79
CA LEU A 69 7.58 -4.17 -0.14
C LEU A 69 6.30 -3.31 -0.02
N ALA A 70 5.43 -3.30 -1.02
CA ALA A 70 4.13 -2.60 -0.97
C ALA A 70 3.26 -3.09 0.20
N GLU A 71 3.14 -4.42 0.33
CA GLU A 71 2.40 -5.06 1.43
C GLU A 71 3.01 -4.71 2.79
N CYS A 72 4.34 -4.83 2.91
CA CYS A 72 5.06 -4.51 4.14
C CYS A 72 4.89 -3.03 4.57
N LEU A 73 5.00 -2.10 3.62
CA LEU A 73 4.85 -0.66 3.87
C LEU A 73 3.41 -0.31 4.27
N SER A 74 2.42 -0.78 3.50
CA SER A 74 1.00 -0.52 3.77
C SER A 74 0.58 -1.12 5.11
N TYR A 75 1.06 -2.32 5.44
CA TYR A 75 0.85 -2.94 6.74
C TYR A 75 1.37 -2.06 7.88
N CYS A 76 2.61 -1.56 7.77
CA CYS A 76 3.19 -0.68 8.79
C CYS A 76 2.38 0.61 8.95
N ILE A 77 1.93 1.21 7.85
CA ILE A 77 1.06 2.41 7.87
C ILE A 77 -0.24 2.13 8.62
N SER A 78 -0.87 0.96 8.41
CA SER A 78 -2.12 0.59 9.08
C SER A 78 -2.01 0.49 10.60
N PHE A 79 -0.80 0.34 11.12
CA PHE A 79 -0.51 0.26 12.56
C PHE A 79 -0.16 1.62 13.19
N LEU A 80 0.03 2.68 12.39
CA LEU A 80 0.37 3.99 12.91
C LEU A 80 -0.90 4.75 13.33
N PRO A 81 -0.90 5.43 14.49
CA PRO A 81 -1.96 6.35 14.81
C PRO A 81 -1.92 7.54 13.85
N LEU A 82 -3.04 7.82 13.18
CA LEU A 82 -3.16 8.98 12.31
C LEU A 82 -3.58 10.21 13.13
N SER A 83 -2.86 11.31 12.92
CA SER A 83 -3.32 12.67 13.21
C SER A 83 -4.01 13.27 11.97
N GLU A 84 -4.75 14.37 12.16
CA GLU A 84 -5.31 15.18 11.06
C GLU A 84 -4.23 15.60 10.06
N LYS A 85 -3.04 15.98 10.54
CA LYS A 85 -1.90 16.31 9.68
C LYS A 85 -1.47 15.12 8.81
N SER A 86 -1.25 13.96 9.43
CA SER A 86 -0.80 12.76 8.70
C SER A 86 -1.86 12.23 7.74
N PHE A 87 -3.14 12.34 8.08
CA PHE A 87 -4.25 12.00 7.21
C PHE A 87 -4.26 12.89 5.97
N ARG A 88 -4.18 14.22 6.13
CA ARG A 88 -4.14 15.14 4.98
C ARG A 88 -2.92 14.91 4.10
N PHE A 89 -1.76 14.64 4.68
CA PHE A 89 -0.58 14.25 3.90
C PHE A 89 -0.80 12.97 3.07
N MET A 90 -1.41 11.94 3.69
CA MET A 90 -1.79 10.70 3.00
C MET A 90 -2.77 10.98 1.86
N ALA A 91 -3.77 11.82 2.09
CA ALA A 91 -4.80 12.23 1.13
C ALA A 91 -4.21 12.98 -0.07
N GLU A 92 -3.41 14.01 0.18
CA GLU A 92 -2.72 14.78 -0.86
C GLU A 92 -1.75 13.92 -1.69
N SER A 93 -1.11 12.95 -1.05
CA SER A 93 -0.17 12.05 -1.72
C SER A 93 -0.85 10.94 -2.52
N LEU A 94 -2.17 10.72 -2.38
CA LEU A 94 -2.88 9.58 -2.96
C LEU A 94 -2.62 9.34 -4.46
N PRO A 95 -2.60 10.36 -5.34
CA PRO A 95 -2.32 10.14 -6.76
C PRO A 95 -0.99 9.42 -7.01
N SER A 96 0.04 9.72 -6.21
CA SER A 96 1.42 9.25 -6.39
C SER A 96 1.64 7.76 -6.06
N TYR A 97 0.78 7.16 -5.22
CA TYR A 97 0.85 5.74 -4.88
C TYR A 97 -0.43 4.97 -5.27
N SER A 98 -1.38 5.62 -5.93
CA SER A 98 -2.67 5.05 -6.33
C SER A 98 -2.53 3.75 -7.14
N ASN A 99 -1.49 3.60 -7.96
CA ASN A 99 -1.25 2.37 -8.73
C ASN A 99 -1.10 1.11 -7.86
N LEU A 100 -0.65 1.26 -6.62
CA LEU A 100 -0.55 0.15 -5.67
C LEU A 100 -1.91 -0.34 -5.17
N LEU A 101 -2.99 0.42 -5.37
CA LEU A 101 -4.35 0.03 -5.00
C LEU A 101 -4.90 -1.11 -5.86
N VAL A 102 -4.19 -1.53 -6.91
CA VAL A 102 -4.47 -2.81 -7.57
C VAL A 102 -4.24 -3.99 -6.61
N LEU A 103 -3.34 -3.86 -5.63
CA LEU A 103 -3.06 -4.90 -4.65
C LEU A 103 -4.07 -4.87 -3.51
N GLU A 104 -4.83 -5.96 -3.34
CA GLU A 104 -5.86 -6.10 -2.30
C GLU A 104 -5.31 -5.84 -0.89
N CYS A 105 -4.11 -6.34 -0.59
CA CYS A 105 -3.47 -6.15 0.72
C CYS A 105 -3.18 -4.66 1.00
N VAL A 106 -2.74 -3.91 -0.01
CA VAL A 106 -2.47 -2.47 0.12
C VAL A 106 -3.76 -1.71 0.36
N PHE A 107 -4.79 -1.99 -0.44
CA PHE A 107 -6.11 -1.38 -0.27
C PHE A 107 -6.67 -1.64 1.14
N THR A 108 -6.72 -2.91 1.56
CA THR A 108 -7.23 -3.30 2.89
C THR A 108 -6.48 -2.62 4.02
N ASN A 109 -5.14 -2.57 3.95
CA ASN A 109 -4.32 -1.94 4.98
C ASN A 109 -4.56 -0.42 5.08
N LEU A 110 -4.60 0.29 3.95
CA LEU A 110 -4.85 1.74 3.93
C LEU A 110 -6.28 2.07 4.36
N GLN A 111 -7.27 1.30 3.89
CA GLN A 111 -8.66 1.47 4.30
C GLN A 111 -8.81 1.26 5.82
N SER A 112 -8.19 0.21 6.38
CA SER A 112 -8.17 -0.03 7.81
C SER A 112 -7.58 1.14 8.61
N ALA A 113 -6.47 1.71 8.14
CA ALA A 113 -5.83 2.88 8.77
C ALA A 113 -6.81 4.07 8.87
N VAL A 114 -7.48 4.37 7.75
CA VAL A 114 -8.39 5.52 7.67
C VAL A 114 -9.71 5.25 8.40
N LEU A 115 -10.24 4.04 8.37
CA LEU A 115 -11.41 3.66 9.19
C LEU A 115 -11.11 3.73 10.68
N HIS A 116 -9.89 3.39 11.11
CA HIS A 116 -9.47 3.60 12.49
C HIS A 116 -9.45 5.09 12.84
N PHE A 117 -8.88 5.93 11.96
CA PHE A 117 -8.86 7.38 12.13
C PHE A 117 -10.26 8.02 12.15
N LYS A 118 -11.18 7.53 11.31
CA LYS A 118 -12.57 8.00 11.22
C LYS A 118 -13.29 8.00 12.57
N LYS A 119 -12.96 7.05 13.46
CA LYS A 119 -13.52 6.99 14.82
C LYS A 119 -13.21 8.23 15.65
N TYR A 120 -12.10 8.92 15.37
CA TYR A 120 -11.66 10.13 16.04
C TYR A 120 -12.15 11.40 15.34
N SER A 121 -12.37 11.37 14.01
CA SER A 121 -12.85 12.53 13.24
C SER A 121 -14.32 12.86 13.45
N VAL A 122 -15.14 11.96 14.02
CA VAL A 122 -16.60 12.12 14.18
C VAL A 122 -17.01 13.44 14.86
N ARG A 123 -16.15 14.00 15.71
CA ARG A 123 -16.42 15.25 16.44
C ARG A 123 -16.19 16.52 15.60
N ASN A 124 -15.54 16.41 14.45
CA ASN A 124 -15.31 17.48 13.50
C ASN A 124 -15.98 17.10 12.17
N THR A 125 -17.12 17.73 11.87
CA THR A 125 -17.93 17.42 10.68
C THR A 125 -17.16 17.64 9.38
N GLU A 126 -16.32 18.66 9.30
CA GLU A 126 -15.49 18.95 8.12
C GLU A 126 -14.46 17.84 7.90
N LEU A 127 -13.69 17.50 8.94
CA LEU A 127 -12.71 16.41 8.89
C LEU A 127 -13.36 15.06 8.62
N LYS A 128 -14.56 14.81 9.17
CA LYS A 128 -15.32 13.60 8.86
C LYS A 128 -15.68 13.53 7.38
N GLY A 129 -16.11 14.65 6.78
CA GLY A 129 -16.35 14.76 5.34
C GLY A 129 -15.11 14.45 4.52
N GLU A 130 -13.97 15.06 4.86
CA GLU A 130 -12.68 14.77 4.21
C GLU A 130 -12.33 13.27 4.25
N VAL A 131 -12.55 12.63 5.40
CA VAL A 131 -12.29 11.20 5.61
C VAL A 131 -13.24 10.32 4.79
N ASP A 132 -14.52 10.68 4.70
CA ASP A 132 -15.52 9.96 3.93
C ASP A 132 -15.21 10.05 2.42
N ASP A 133 -14.92 11.24 1.91
CA ASP A 133 -14.54 11.47 0.51
C ASP A 133 -13.25 10.71 0.14
N PHE A 134 -12.27 10.66 1.05
CA PHE A 134 -11.04 9.90 0.84
C PHE A 134 -11.33 8.39 0.76
N LEU A 135 -12.16 7.84 1.65
CA LEU A 135 -12.52 6.41 1.63
C LEU A 135 -13.27 6.03 0.35
N ASP A 136 -14.18 6.88 -0.12
CA ASP A 136 -14.89 6.68 -1.37
C ASP A 136 -13.94 6.71 -2.57
N SER A 137 -13.01 7.68 -2.60
CA SER A 137 -11.98 7.77 -3.63
C SER A 137 -11.06 6.55 -3.64
N LEU A 138 -10.63 6.10 -2.46
CA LEU A 138 -9.79 4.92 -2.29
C LEU A 138 -10.48 3.66 -2.84
N THR A 139 -11.75 3.47 -2.49
CA THR A 139 -12.57 2.32 -2.92
C THR A 139 -12.80 2.34 -4.42
N LYS A 140 -13.17 3.50 -4.98
CA LYS A 140 -13.35 3.67 -6.42
C LYS A 140 -12.07 3.34 -7.19
N MET A 141 -10.93 3.92 -6.79
CA MET A 141 -9.65 3.67 -7.45
C MET A 141 -9.20 2.20 -7.39
N HIS A 142 -9.49 1.51 -6.28
CA HIS A 142 -9.23 0.08 -6.15
C HIS A 142 -10.05 -0.73 -7.15
N HIS A 143 -11.37 -0.48 -7.23
CA HIS A 143 -12.25 -1.16 -8.19
C HIS A 143 -11.85 -0.90 -9.64
N ASP A 144 -11.60 0.36 -10.01
CA ASP A 144 -11.19 0.74 -11.37
C ASP A 144 -9.89 0.00 -11.77
N LYS A 145 -8.93 -0.13 -10.85
CA LYS A 145 -7.65 -0.81 -11.10
C LYS A 145 -7.79 -2.34 -11.20
N GLN A 146 -8.60 -2.95 -10.34
CA GLN A 146 -8.92 -4.37 -10.41
C GLN A 146 -9.61 -4.73 -11.73
N GLU A 147 -10.54 -3.89 -12.20
CA GLU A 147 -11.21 -4.10 -13.49
C GLU A 147 -10.22 -4.00 -14.65
N HIS A 148 -9.36 -2.97 -14.66
CA HIS A 148 -8.35 -2.78 -15.69
C HIS A 148 -7.33 -3.94 -15.74
N GLU A 149 -6.87 -4.43 -14.59
CA GLU A 149 -5.98 -5.61 -14.52
C GLU A 149 -6.68 -6.87 -15.03
N GLY A 150 -7.95 -7.06 -14.66
CA GLY A 150 -8.77 -8.17 -15.15
C GLY A 150 -8.95 -8.14 -16.67
N ILE A 151 -9.19 -6.97 -17.26
CA ILE A 151 -9.28 -6.79 -18.73
C ILE A 151 -7.94 -7.12 -19.39
N ALA A 152 -6.84 -6.58 -18.87
CA ALA A 152 -5.49 -6.81 -19.40
C ALA A 152 -5.13 -8.31 -19.40
N ASN A 153 -5.41 -9.00 -18.29
CA ASN A 153 -5.11 -10.43 -18.15
C ASN A 153 -5.94 -11.27 -19.15
N ARG A 154 -7.24 -10.96 -19.32
CA ARG A 154 -8.08 -11.61 -20.34
C ARG A 154 -7.55 -11.40 -21.76
N GLY A 155 -7.09 -10.18 -22.07
CA GLY A 155 -6.49 -9.86 -23.38
C GLY A 155 -5.20 -10.65 -23.64
N LEU A 156 -4.34 -10.78 -22.63
CA LEU A 156 -3.12 -11.60 -22.71
C LEU A 156 -3.44 -13.08 -22.94
N ILE A 157 -4.37 -13.65 -22.18
CA ILE A 157 -4.81 -15.04 -22.34
C ILE A 157 -5.36 -15.28 -23.75
N HIS A 158 -6.18 -14.36 -24.27
CA HIS A 158 -6.71 -14.47 -25.62
C HIS A 158 -5.61 -14.45 -26.68
N ARG A 159 -4.64 -13.53 -26.56
CA ARG A 159 -3.48 -13.46 -27.47
C ARG A 159 -2.63 -14.72 -27.43
N VAL A 160 -2.29 -15.20 -26.24
CA VAL A 160 -1.51 -16.44 -26.07
C VAL A 160 -2.24 -17.62 -26.71
N ARG A 161 -3.56 -17.75 -26.50
CA ARG A 161 -4.36 -18.82 -27.09
C ARG A 161 -4.38 -18.77 -28.62
N LEU A 162 -4.46 -17.57 -29.21
CA LEU A 162 -4.35 -17.38 -30.66
C LEU A 162 -2.96 -17.77 -31.18
N SER A 163 -1.89 -17.38 -30.48
CA SER A 163 -0.52 -17.75 -30.84
C SER A 163 -0.32 -19.27 -30.83
N TYR A 164 -0.81 -19.97 -29.80
CA TYR A 164 -0.79 -21.44 -29.75
C TYR A 164 -1.60 -22.07 -30.88
N PHE A 165 -2.78 -21.53 -31.19
CA PHE A 165 -3.63 -22.06 -32.25
C PHE A 165 -2.98 -21.91 -33.64
N ILE A 166 -2.36 -20.74 -33.91
CA ILE A 166 -1.61 -20.50 -35.15
C ILE A 166 -0.39 -21.44 -35.24
N PHE A 167 0.35 -21.62 -34.14
CA PHE A 167 1.49 -22.52 -34.08
C PHE A 167 1.08 -23.96 -34.42
N ILE A 168 0.01 -24.46 -33.81
CA ILE A 168 -0.53 -25.80 -34.11
C ILE A 168 -0.89 -25.91 -35.60
N LEU A 169 -1.62 -24.95 -36.16
CA LEU A 169 -1.99 -25.00 -37.59
C LEU A 169 -0.77 -25.00 -38.53
N ALA A 170 0.32 -24.35 -38.16
CA ALA A 170 1.55 -24.33 -38.94
C ALA A 170 2.29 -25.68 -38.93
N ASP A 171 2.15 -26.49 -37.88
CA ASP A 171 2.77 -27.83 -37.80
C ASP A 171 2.03 -28.90 -38.63
N TYR A 172 0.83 -28.61 -39.13
CA TYR A 172 0.02 -29.50 -39.97
C TYR A 172 0.07 -29.16 -41.48
N LEU A 173 0.89 -28.18 -41.89
CA LEU A 173 1.12 -27.75 -43.28
C LEU A 173 2.56 -28.02 -43.70
#